data_AF-A0A952RX41-F1
#
_entry.id   AF-A0A952RX41-F1
#
_cell.length_a   1.000
_cell.length_b   1.000
_cell.length_c   1.000
_cell.angle_alpha   90.00
_cell.angle_beta   90.00
_cell.angle_gamma   90.00
#
_symmetry.space_group_name_H-M   'P 1'
#
loop_
_entity.id
_entity.type
_entity.pdbx_description
1 polymer ?
#
loop_
_entity_poly.entity_id
_entity_poly.type
_entity_poly.pdbx_seq_one_letter_code
_entity_poly.pdbx_strand_id
1 'polypeptide(L)'
;MIYDLDGNLLENGYLSLVSEEQKTLSLRIQCRSGYGLRASVPAGLTVEAKKPADVSWANIGTSPIDLTPDANTVQTYQIRFTAAATADRVRRNPVLSVEPL
;
A
#
# COMPACT_ATOMS: atom_id res chain seq x y z
N MET A 1 -8.92 8.29 -0.07
CA MET A 1 -8.43 8.70 1.26
C MET A 1 -8.03 7.42 1.99
N ILE A 2 -6.81 7.37 2.53
CA ILE A 2 -6.27 6.18 3.22
C ILE A 2 -6.23 6.51 4.70
N TYR A 3 -6.76 5.62 5.53
CA TYR A 3 -6.80 5.79 6.98
C TYR A 3 -5.96 4.71 7.66
N ASP A 4 -5.42 5.00 8.85
CA ASP A 4 -4.83 3.97 9.70
C ASP A 4 -5.93 3.14 10.42
N LEU A 5 -5.52 2.20 11.28
CA LEU A 5 -6.45 1.38 12.05
C LEU A 5 -7.30 2.21 13.05
N ASP A 6 -6.77 3.34 13.50
CA ASP A 6 -7.42 4.25 14.44
C ASP A 6 -8.34 5.27 13.74
N GLY A 7 -8.39 5.24 12.39
CA GLY A 7 -9.25 6.11 11.58
C GLY A 7 -8.63 7.47 11.28
N ASN A 8 -7.32 7.66 11.54
CA ASN A 8 -6.62 8.88 11.16
C ASN A 8 -6.28 8.85 9.67
N LEU A 9 -6.47 9.98 8.99
CA LEU A 9 -6.05 10.12 7.59
C LEU A 9 -4.52 10.00 7.52
N LEU A 10 -4.03 9.03 6.76
CA LEU A 10 -2.62 8.85 6.47
C LEU A 10 -2.24 9.73 5.28
N GLU A 11 -1.93 10.99 5.53
CA GLU A 11 -1.20 11.81 4.58
C GLU A 11 0.30 11.49 4.68
N ASN A 12 0.89 10.95 3.61
CA ASN A 12 2.34 10.86 3.39
C ASN A 12 3.17 10.28 4.55
N GLY A 13 2.87 9.05 4.96
CA GLY A 13 3.68 8.31 5.94
C GLY A 13 5.09 7.99 5.42
N TYR A 14 6.13 8.32 6.21
CA TYR A 14 7.51 7.94 5.91
C TYR A 14 7.79 6.50 6.35
N LEU A 15 8.33 5.66 5.45
CA LEU A 15 8.77 4.32 5.80
C LEU A 15 10.30 4.22 5.70
N SER A 16 10.98 3.99 6.82
CA SER A 16 12.40 3.65 6.79
C SER A 16 12.56 2.13 6.76
N LEU A 17 13.15 1.62 5.68
CA LEU A 17 13.53 0.22 5.52
C LEU A 17 15.04 0.09 5.37
N VAL A 18 15.60 -0.98 5.92
CA VAL A 18 16.95 -1.47 5.67
C VAL A 18 16.95 -2.41 4.47
N SER A 19 18.12 -2.62 3.85
CA SER A 19 18.29 -3.62 2.79
C SER A 19 17.63 -4.94 3.17
N GLU A 20 16.84 -5.50 2.24
CA GLU A 20 16.10 -6.77 2.41
C GLU A 20 15.05 -6.77 3.54
N GLU A 21 14.82 -5.62 4.19
CA GLU A 21 13.80 -5.51 5.22
C GLU A 21 12.41 -5.53 4.59
N GLN A 22 11.53 -6.29 5.23
CA GLN A 22 10.11 -6.30 4.93
C GLN A 22 9.34 -5.67 6.09
N LYS A 23 8.42 -4.76 5.78
CA LYS A 23 7.42 -4.27 6.74
C LYS A 23 6.02 -4.43 6.21
N THR A 24 5.11 -4.79 7.11
CA THR A 24 3.69 -4.88 6.81
C THR A 24 2.92 -3.92 7.70
N LEU A 25 2.01 -3.15 7.11
CA LEU A 25 1.10 -2.24 7.80
C LEU A 25 -0.34 -2.61 7.43
N SER A 26 -1.30 -2.38 8.33
CA SER A 26 -2.72 -2.55 8.02
C SER A 26 -3.37 -1.19 7.91
N LEU A 27 -4.04 -0.92 6.78
CA LEU A 27 -4.65 0.36 6.46
C LEU A 27 -6.14 0.18 6.17
N ARG A 28 -6.95 1.13 6.59
CA ARG A 28 -8.38 1.21 6.26
C ARG A 28 -8.56 2.09 5.04
N ILE A 29 -9.23 1.55 4.03
CA ILE A 29 -9.39 2.21 2.75
C ILE A 29 -10.88 2.40 2.50
N GLN A 30 -11.30 3.65 2.31
CA GLN A 30 -12.64 3.96 1.85
C GLN A 30 -12.73 3.59 0.38
N CYS A 31 -13.44 2.50 0.07
CA CYS A 31 -13.59 1.99 -1.28
C CYS A 31 -14.65 2.80 -2.05
N ARG A 32 -14.34 3.12 -3.29
CA ARG A 32 -15.21 3.87 -4.20
C ARG A 32 -15.20 3.22 -5.58
N SER A 33 -16.37 3.17 -6.20
CA SER A 33 -16.53 2.68 -7.57
C SER A 33 -15.71 3.53 -8.55
N GLY A 34 -14.98 2.87 -9.46
CA GLY A 34 -14.11 3.51 -10.45
C GLY A 34 -12.78 4.02 -9.89
N TYR A 35 -12.39 3.61 -8.68
CA TYR A 35 -11.11 3.97 -8.06
C TYR A 35 -10.27 2.74 -7.76
N GLY A 36 -8.95 2.92 -7.80
CA GLY A 36 -7.97 1.89 -7.50
C GLY A 36 -7.06 2.27 -6.35
N LEU A 37 -6.61 1.27 -5.59
CA LEU A 37 -5.50 1.43 -4.65
C LEU A 37 -4.18 1.23 -5.40
N ARG A 38 -3.31 2.25 -5.36
CA ARG A 38 -2.01 2.25 -6.03
C ARG A 38 -0.90 2.76 -5.13
N ALA A 39 0.33 2.31 -5.39
CA ALA A 39 1.54 2.86 -4.84
C ALA A 39 2.40 3.51 -5.93
N SER A 40 2.87 4.74 -5.70
CA SER A 40 4.04 5.27 -6.39
C SER A 40 5.29 4.81 -5.64
N VAL A 41 6.11 4.01 -6.32
CA VAL A 41 7.18 3.24 -5.68
C VAL A 41 8.55 3.70 -6.18
N PRO A 42 9.45 4.20 -5.30
CA PRO A 42 10.82 4.49 -5.69
C PRO A 42 11.57 3.21 -6.09
N ALA A 43 12.58 3.35 -6.94
CA ALA A 43 13.39 2.21 -7.38
C ALA A 43 13.98 1.41 -6.21
N GLY A 44 13.99 0.08 -6.34
CA GLY A 44 14.49 -0.83 -5.30
C GLY A 44 13.53 -1.02 -4.12
N LEU A 45 12.24 -0.72 -4.31
CA LEU A 45 11.18 -1.05 -3.37
C LEU A 45 10.07 -1.79 -4.11
N THR A 46 9.48 -2.79 -3.48
CA THR A 46 8.25 -3.44 -3.94
C THR A 46 7.15 -3.14 -2.92
N VAL A 47 5.97 -2.75 -3.41
CA VAL A 47 4.80 -2.48 -2.58
C VAL A 47 3.65 -3.36 -3.05
N GLU A 48 3.16 -4.18 -2.14
CA GLU A 48 2.08 -5.11 -2.39
C GLU A 48 0.94 -4.89 -1.41
N ALA A 49 -0.27 -5.25 -1.81
CA ALA A 49 -1.44 -5.20 -0.95
C ALA A 49 -2.28 -6.46 -1.10
N LYS A 50 -3.02 -6.79 -0.03
CA LYS A 50 -4.06 -7.82 -0.04
C LYS A 50 -5.10 -7.54 1.04
N LYS A 51 -6.29 -8.12 0.95
CA LYS A 51 -7.19 -8.16 2.10
C LYS A 51 -6.68 -9.19 3.13
N PRO A 52 -7.00 -9.06 4.42
CA PRO A 52 -6.60 -10.02 5.45
C PRO A 52 -6.98 -11.47 5.12
N ALA A 53 -8.16 -11.66 4.53
CA ALA A 53 -8.67 -12.99 4.14
C ALA A 53 -8.02 -13.57 2.88
N ASP A 54 -7.34 -12.75 2.07
CA ASP A 54 -6.72 -13.21 0.83
C ASP A 54 -5.38 -13.91 1.11
N VAL A 55 -5.07 -14.92 0.31
CA VAL A 55 -3.78 -15.63 0.39
C VAL A 55 -2.70 -14.88 -0.41
N SER A 56 -3.05 -14.37 -1.58
CA SER A 56 -2.12 -13.78 -2.53
C SER A 56 -1.94 -12.28 -2.32
N TRP A 57 -0.70 -11.82 -2.53
CA TRP A 57 -0.34 -10.40 -2.54
C TRP A 57 -0.37 -9.88 -3.98
N ALA A 58 -0.92 -8.67 -4.17
CA ALA A 58 -0.94 -7.99 -5.46
C ALA A 58 0.03 -6.80 -5.45
N ASN A 59 0.87 -6.66 -6.47
CA ASN A 59 1.83 -5.57 -6.59
C ASN A 59 1.13 -4.27 -7.05
N ILE A 60 0.77 -3.43 -6.07
CA ILE A 60 0.09 -2.15 -6.29
C ILE A 60 1.00 -1.03 -6.82
N GLY A 61 2.30 -1.29 -6.94
CA GLY A 61 3.24 -0.40 -7.65
C GLY A 61 3.13 -0.51 -9.17
N THR A 62 2.64 -1.64 -9.67
CA THR A 62 2.54 -1.92 -11.12
C THR A 62 1.09 -2.03 -11.59
N SER A 63 0.24 -2.69 -10.81
CA SER A 63 -1.17 -2.90 -11.12
C SER A 63 -2.03 -2.47 -9.94
N PRO A 64 -2.88 -1.43 -10.08
CA PRO A 64 -3.75 -1.01 -9.00
C PRO A 64 -4.78 -2.10 -8.66
N ILE A 65 -5.17 -2.19 -7.39
CA ILE A 65 -6.31 -3.02 -6.97
C ILE A 65 -7.59 -2.23 -7.22
N ASP A 66 -8.51 -2.80 -8.01
CA ASP A 66 -9.84 -2.23 -8.21
C ASP A 66 -10.67 -2.27 -6.92
N LEU A 67 -11.17 -1.11 -6.49
CA LEU A 67 -11.98 -0.95 -5.28
C LEU A 67 -13.49 -0.98 -5.59
N THR A 68 -13.88 -1.09 -6.85
CA THR A 68 -15.28 -1.14 -7.30
C THR A 68 -16.07 -2.29 -6.66
N PRO A 69 -15.53 -3.51 -6.49
CA PRO A 69 -16.25 -4.61 -5.85
C PRO A 69 -16.69 -4.32 -4.41
N ASP A 70 -15.99 -3.43 -3.70
CA ASP A 70 -16.26 -3.07 -2.31
C ASP A 70 -16.76 -1.62 -2.16
N ALA A 71 -17.25 -1.01 -3.25
CA ALA A 71 -17.64 0.39 -3.26
C ALA A 71 -18.60 0.76 -2.10
N ASN A 72 -18.40 1.96 -1.54
CA ASN A 72 -19.15 2.50 -0.40
C ASN A 72 -18.93 1.79 0.94
N THR A 73 -17.92 0.94 1.03
CA THR A 73 -17.49 0.31 2.29
C THR A 73 -16.09 0.78 2.70
N VAL A 74 -15.74 0.57 3.96
CA VAL A 74 -14.35 0.69 4.43
C VAL A 74 -13.77 -0.71 4.54
N GLN A 75 -12.72 -0.99 3.78
CA GLN A 75 -12.02 -2.27 3.80
C GLN A 75 -10.64 -2.14 4.44
N THR A 76 -10.24 -3.15 5.20
CA THR A 76 -8.86 -3.24 5.69
C THR A 76 -8.01 -3.93 4.64
N TYR A 77 -6.88 -3.31 4.29
CA TYR A 77 -5.85 -3.89 3.45
C TYR A 77 -4.56 -4.02 4.25
N GLN A 78 -3.89 -5.14 4.10
CA GLN A 78 -2.50 -5.30 4.53
C GLN A 78 -1.62 -4.81 3.39
N ILE A 79 -0.68 -3.91 3.68
CA ILE A 79 0.29 -3.37 2.74
C ILE A 79 1.67 -3.87 3.15
N ARG A 80 2.35 -4.56 2.25
CA ARG A 80 3.70 -5.07 2.42
C ARG A 80 4.67 -4.24 1.60
N PHE A 81 5.73 -3.80 2.25
CA PHE A 81 6.86 -3.11 1.64
C PHE A 81 8.08 -4.00 1.75
N THR A 82 8.74 -4.26 0.62
CA THR A 82 9.92 -5.12 0.54
C THR A 82 11.04 -4.33 -0.11
N ALA A 83 12.08 -3.99 0.67
CA ALA A 83 13.27 -3.35 0.13
C ALA A 83 14.11 -4.36 -0.67
N ALA A 84 14.64 -3.93 -1.81
CA ALA A 84 15.64 -4.71 -2.54
C ALA A 84 16.93 -4.83 -1.72
N ALA A 85 17.75 -5.83 -2.04
CA ALA A 85 19.09 -5.96 -1.49
C ALA A 85 19.95 -4.78 -1.96
N THR A 86 20.49 -4.00 -1.02
CA THR A 86 21.40 -2.89 -1.28
C THR A 86 22.53 -2.88 -0.25
N ALA A 87 23.73 -2.47 -0.66
CA ALA A 87 24.89 -2.40 0.25
C ALA A 87 24.67 -1.40 1.41
N ASP A 88 23.83 -0.37 1.19
CA ASP A 88 23.58 0.70 2.15
C ASP A 88 22.12 0.71 2.65
N ARG A 89 21.91 1.24 3.87
CA ARG A 89 20.57 1.61 4.36
C ARG A 89 20.06 2.79 3.57
N VAL A 90 18.90 2.66 2.93
CA VAL A 90 18.31 3.76 2.16
C VAL A 90 16.89 4.06 2.61
N ARG A 91 16.63 5.33 2.93
CA ARG A 91 15.29 5.82 3.22
C ARG A 91 14.47 5.87 1.92
N ARG A 92 13.28 5.28 1.92
CA ARG A 92 12.40 5.23 0.74
C ARG A 92 11.03 5.81 1.12
N ASN A 93 10.45 6.59 0.21
CA ASN A 93 9.15 7.21 0.44
C ASN A 93 8.18 6.70 -0.61
N PRO A 94 7.58 5.50 -0.41
CA PRO A 94 6.44 5.11 -1.22
C PRO A 94 5.26 6.03 -0.92
N VAL A 95 4.53 6.44 -1.95
CA VAL A 95 3.27 7.18 -1.79
C VAL A 95 2.14 6.25 -2.11
N LEU A 96 1.27 5.98 -1.13
CA LEU A 96 0.04 5.25 -1.35
C LEU A 96 -1.07 6.23 -1.72
N SER A 97 -1.90 5.87 -2.69
CA SER A 97 -2.98 6.72 -3.19
C SER A 97 -4.21 5.90 -3.56
N VAL A 98 -5.36 6.56 -3.49
CA VAL A 98 -6.63 6.07 -4.06
C VAL A 98 -6.97 7.02 -5.19
N GLU A 99 -6.85 6.56 -6.42
CA GLU A 99 -6.99 7.37 -7.64
C GLU A 99 -7.98 6.73 -8.62
N PRO A 100 -8.59 7.50 -9.54
CA PRO A 100 -9.45 6.94 -10.58
C PRO A 100 -8.72 5.88 -11.41
N LEU A 101 -9.43 4.80 -11.76
CA LEU A 101 -8.95 3.77 -12.70
C LEU A 101 -9.06 4.20 -14.16
#